data_AF-A0A7J3QGH6-F1
#
_entry.id   AF-A0A7J3QGH6-F1
#
_cell.length_a   1.000
_cell.length_b   1.000
_cell.length_c   1.000
_cell.angle_alpha   90.00
_cell.angle_beta   90.00
_cell.angle_gamma   90.00
#
_symmetry.space_group_name_H-M   'P 1'
#
loop_
_entity.id
_entity.type
_entity.pdbx_description
1 polymer ?
#
loop_
_entity_poly.entity_id
_entity_poly.type
_entity_poly.pdbx_seq_one_letter_code
_entity_poly.pdbx_strand_id
1 'polypeptide(L)'
;MRECARKYIELVTQLNTPFTMEVVKSIATLCNENPYDLWYNIASSFSELLKHSEKEPQAIKQIPVTANCWRCSACNKTFNDVKHLVNHITYFVRQKDKAHIELYQKIKRISDEQRKSFTEIAINILKC
;
A
#
# COMPACT_ATOMS: atom_id res chain seq x y z
N MET A 1 7.40 -5.93 -21.57
CA MET A 1 6.28 -6.89 -21.73
C MET A 1 6.56 -7.79 -22.95
N ARG A 2 6.40 -9.12 -22.86
CA ARG A 2 6.60 -10.01 -24.03
C ARG A 2 5.36 -10.04 -24.94
N GLU A 3 5.53 -10.51 -26.17
CA GLU A 3 4.46 -10.58 -27.17
C GLU A 3 3.27 -11.46 -26.73
N CYS A 4 3.54 -12.55 -26.02
CA CYS A 4 2.50 -13.43 -25.47
C CYS A 4 1.54 -12.64 -24.56
N ALA A 5 2.08 -11.95 -23.55
CA ALA A 5 1.27 -11.20 -22.60
C ALA A 5 0.50 -10.07 -23.29
N ARG A 6 1.10 -9.41 -24.29
CA ARG A 6 0.46 -8.34 -25.05
C ARG A 6 -0.79 -8.81 -25.80
N LYS A 7 -0.75 -9.97 -26.47
CA LYS A 7 -1.91 -10.55 -27.18
C LYS A 7 -3.09 -10.85 -26.24
N TYR A 8 -2.80 -11.41 -25.07
CA TYR A 8 -3.85 -11.68 -24.08
C TYR A 8 -4.41 -10.40 -23.47
N ILE A 9 -3.56 -9.39 -23.24
CA ILE A 9 -4.00 -8.09 -22.74
C ILE A 9 -4.92 -7.39 -23.76
N GLU A 10 -4.56 -7.39 -25.05
CA GLU A 10 -5.39 -6.86 -26.13
C GLU A 10 -6.76 -7.55 -26.17
N LEU A 11 -6.79 -8.88 -26.03
CA LEU A 11 -8.04 -9.66 -26.01
C LEU A 11 -8.93 -9.32 -24.80
N VAL A 12 -8.37 -9.24 -23.60
CA VAL A 12 -9.11 -8.85 -22.38
C VAL A 12 -9.66 -7.43 -22.49
N THR A 13 -8.91 -6.53 -23.12
CA THR A 13 -9.33 -5.13 -23.36
C THR A 13 -10.49 -5.06 -24.35
N GLN A 14 -10.46 -5.84 -25.44
CA GLN A 14 -11.55 -5.91 -26.41
C GLN A 14 -12.85 -6.45 -25.81
N LEU A 15 -12.74 -7.37 -24.86
CA LEU A 15 -13.86 -7.95 -24.14
C LEU A 15 -14.39 -7.06 -23.00
N ASN A 16 -13.86 -5.83 -22.86
CA ASN A 16 -14.20 -4.87 -21.81
C ASN A 16 -14.17 -5.50 -20.40
N THR A 17 -13.29 -6.46 -20.19
CA THR A 17 -13.19 -7.22 -18.95
C THR A 17 -12.25 -6.48 -17.99
N PRO A 18 -12.62 -6.33 -16.70
CA PRO A 18 -11.76 -5.65 -15.74
C PRO A 18 -10.45 -6.43 -15.53
N PHE A 19 -9.33 -5.73 -15.61
CA PHE A 19 -8.02 -6.27 -15.24
C PHE A 19 -7.91 -6.42 -13.72
N THR A 20 -8.42 -7.53 -13.19
CA THR A 20 -8.19 -7.93 -11.80
C THR A 20 -6.85 -8.66 -11.67
N MET A 21 -6.32 -8.73 -10.45
CA MET A 21 -5.06 -9.44 -10.18
C MET A 21 -5.11 -10.92 -10.59
N GLU A 22 -6.28 -11.56 -10.51
CA GLU A 22 -6.49 -12.95 -10.91
C GLU A 22 -6.40 -13.16 -12.43
N VAL A 23 -6.89 -12.18 -13.21
CA VAL A 23 -6.72 -12.16 -14.67
C VAL A 23 -5.24 -12.01 -15.02
N VAL A 24 -4.52 -11.12 -14.34
CA VAL A 24 -3.09 -10.91 -14.58
C VAL A 24 -2.25 -12.12 -14.20
N LYS A 25 -2.56 -12.80 -13.09
CA LYS A 25 -1.92 -14.08 -12.73
C LYS A 25 -2.16 -15.17 -13.78
N SER A 26 -3.37 -15.26 -14.33
CA SER A 26 -3.71 -16.21 -15.39
C SER A 26 -2.86 -15.97 -16.64
N ILE A 27 -2.77 -14.70 -17.09
CA ILE A 27 -1.95 -14.32 -18.25
C ILE A 27 -0.46 -14.59 -17.97
N ALA A 28 0.02 -14.23 -16.78
CA ALA A 28 1.40 -14.45 -16.37
C ALA A 28 1.77 -15.94 -16.38
N THR A 29 0.84 -16.80 -15.93
CA THR A 29 1.01 -18.26 -15.94
C THR A 29 1.06 -18.81 -17.37
N LEU A 30 0.16 -18.35 -18.25
CA LEU A 30 0.14 -18.75 -19.66
C LEU A 30 1.40 -18.31 -20.44
N CYS A 31 1.97 -17.16 -20.08
CA CYS A 31 3.13 -16.58 -20.75
C CYS A 31 4.46 -16.83 -20.03
N ASN A 32 4.46 -17.59 -18.93
CA ASN A 32 5.62 -17.85 -18.07
C ASN A 32 6.36 -16.55 -17.69
N GLU A 33 5.59 -15.56 -17.22
CA GLU A 33 6.06 -14.26 -16.73
C GLU A 33 5.78 -14.09 -15.24
N ASN A 34 6.47 -13.15 -14.59
CA ASN A 34 6.16 -12.79 -13.21
C ASN A 34 4.88 -11.94 -13.17
N PRO A 35 3.85 -12.31 -12.38
CA PRO A 35 2.58 -11.61 -12.34
C PRO A 35 2.66 -10.17 -11.81
N TYR A 36 3.62 -9.85 -10.94
CA TYR A 36 3.78 -8.51 -10.38
C TYR A 36 4.48 -7.57 -11.36
N ASP A 37 5.50 -8.06 -12.08
CA ASP A 37 6.12 -7.30 -13.16
C ASP A 37 5.12 -7.05 -14.29
N LEU A 38 4.31 -8.06 -14.63
CA LEU A 38 3.26 -7.90 -15.63
C LEU A 38 2.21 -6.87 -15.20
N TRP A 39 1.76 -6.92 -13.94
CA TRP A 39 0.86 -5.92 -13.37
C TRP A 39 1.41 -4.50 -13.46
N TYR A 40 2.69 -4.32 -13.14
CA TYR A 40 3.36 -3.02 -13.23
C TYR A 40 3.42 -2.49 -14.67
N ASN A 41 3.75 -3.37 -15.63
CA ASN A 41 3.77 -3.02 -17.05
C ASN A 41 2.38 -2.67 -17.59
N ILE A 42 1.33 -3.37 -17.15
CA ILE A 42 -0.06 -3.06 -17.51
C ILE A 42 -0.43 -1.68 -16.95
N ALA A 43 -0.18 -1.44 -15.67
CA ALA A 43 -0.50 -0.17 -15.02
C ALA A 43 0.23 1.03 -15.67
N SER A 44 1.49 0.86 -16.08
CA SER A 44 2.21 1.89 -16.82
C SER A 44 1.61 2.16 -18.21
N SER A 45 1.21 1.13 -18.94
CA SER A 45 0.60 1.28 -20.28
C SER A 45 -0.79 1.91 -20.23
N PHE A 46 -1.59 1.59 -19.21
CA PHE A 46 -2.88 2.26 -18.98
C PHE A 46 -2.69 3.72 -18.55
N SER A 47 -1.62 4.06 -17.83
CA SER A 47 -1.28 5.45 -17.53
C SER A 47 -0.95 6.27 -18.78
N GLU A 48 -0.43 5.65 -19.85
CA GLU A 48 -0.23 6.34 -21.14
C GLU A 48 -1.53 6.50 -21.92
N LEU A 49 -2.45 5.53 -21.84
CA LEU A 49 -3.80 5.66 -22.42
C LEU A 49 -4.65 6.75 -21.75
N LEU A 50 -4.38 7.06 -20.48
CA LEU A 50 -5.03 8.13 -19.74
C LEU A 50 -4.46 9.54 -20.05
N LYS A 51 -3.34 9.66 -20.78
CA LYS A 51 -2.80 10.97 -21.21
C LYS A 51 -3.68 11.68 -22.26
N HIS A 52 -4.66 11.00 -22.84
CA HIS A 52 -5.67 11.62 -23.72
C HIS A 52 -6.97 11.99 -23.01
N SER A 53 -7.06 11.83 -21.69
CA SER A 53 -8.14 12.40 -20.88
C SER A 53 -7.56 13.37 -19.88
N GLU A 54 -7.11 14.53 -20.37
CA GLU A 54 -7.03 15.72 -19.54
C GLU A 54 -8.45 16.11 -19.10
N LYS A 55 -8.91 15.48 -18.03
CA LYS A 55 -9.55 16.25 -16.97
C LYS A 55 -8.51 16.38 -15.87
N GLU A 56 -8.33 17.63 -15.47
CA GLU A 56 -7.55 18.11 -14.33
C GLU A 56 -7.38 17.08 -13.22
N PRO A 57 -6.26 17.15 -12.46
CA PRO A 57 -6.10 16.35 -11.26
C PRO A 57 -7.34 16.55 -10.40
N GLN A 58 -8.24 15.56 -10.41
CA GLN A 58 -9.38 15.58 -9.52
C GLN A 58 -8.76 15.45 -8.16
N ALA A 59 -8.72 16.59 -7.47
CA ALA A 59 -8.52 16.69 -6.04
C ALA A 59 -9.25 15.49 -5.46
N ILE A 60 -8.46 14.57 -4.87
CA ILE A 60 -8.97 13.51 -4.03
C ILE A 60 -9.95 14.23 -3.12
N LYS A 61 -11.26 14.02 -3.33
CA LYS A 61 -12.29 14.62 -2.49
C LYS A 61 -11.94 14.14 -1.10
N GLN A 62 -11.37 15.05 -0.32
CA GLN A 62 -11.14 14.86 1.10
C GLN A 62 -12.54 14.74 1.67
N ILE A 63 -13.00 13.49 1.79
CA ILE A 63 -14.04 13.14 2.74
C ILE A 63 -13.53 13.73 4.07
N PRO A 64 -14.31 14.56 4.78
CA PRO A 64 -13.91 15.07 6.08
C PRO A 64 -13.97 13.91 7.09
N VAL A 65 -13.07 12.95 6.95
CA VAL A 65 -12.78 11.95 7.96
C VAL A 65 -11.85 12.68 8.91
N THR A 66 -12.40 13.09 10.06
CA THR A 66 -11.69 13.44 11.29
C THR A 66 -10.20 13.19 11.16
N ALA A 67 -9.39 14.24 10.96
CA ALA A 67 -7.97 14.13 10.64
C ALA A 67 -7.25 13.38 11.77
N ASN A 68 -7.25 12.05 11.67
CA ASN A 68 -6.62 11.19 12.65
C ASN A 68 -5.13 11.35 12.42
N CYS A 69 -4.53 12.12 13.31
CA CYS A 69 -3.11 12.39 13.35
C CYS A 69 -2.48 11.37 14.30
N TRP A 70 -1.40 10.74 13.85
CA TRP A 70 -0.56 9.92 14.71
C TRP A 70 0.88 10.39 14.66
N ARG A 71 1.53 10.50 15.82
CA ARG A 71 2.90 10.99 15.93
C ARG A 71 3.77 9.91 16.55
N CYS A 72 4.84 9.55 15.85
CA CYS A 72 5.85 8.65 16.39
C CYS A 72 6.58 9.34 17.56
N SER A 73 6.54 8.76 18.75
CA SER A 73 7.21 9.32 19.92
C SER A 73 8.75 9.20 19.87
N ALA A 74 9.29 8.32 19.02
CA ALA A 74 10.73 8.15 18.87
C ALA A 74 11.38 9.22 17.97
N CYS A 75 10.71 9.66 16.90
CA CYS A 75 11.27 10.60 15.93
C CYS A 75 10.39 11.84 15.66
N ASN A 76 9.26 11.97 16.35
CA ASN A 76 8.29 13.07 16.20
C ASN A 76 7.67 13.21 14.81
N LYS A 77 7.85 12.24 13.92
CA LYS A 77 7.22 12.25 12.60
C LYS A 77 5.71 12.01 12.72
N THR A 78 4.94 12.83 12.01
CA THR A 78 3.47 12.75 11.97
C THR A 78 3.01 11.95 10.76
N PHE A 79 1.95 11.18 10.95
CA PHE A 79 1.33 10.31 9.95
C PHE A 79 -0.18 10.51 9.97
N ASN A 80 -0.79 10.53 8.79
CA ASN A 80 -2.25 10.58 8.62
C ASN A 80 -2.84 9.18 8.35
N ASP A 81 -1.99 8.14 8.37
CA ASP A 81 -2.36 6.75 8.11
C ASP A 81 -1.63 5.84 9.10
N VAL A 82 -2.40 4.99 9.78
CA VAL A 82 -1.91 4.02 10.78
C VAL A 82 -0.95 3.00 10.17
N LYS A 83 -1.24 2.51 8.96
CA LYS A 83 -0.39 1.52 8.28
C LYS A 83 0.99 2.10 8.04
N HIS A 84 1.06 3.38 7.62
CA HIS A 84 2.33 4.07 7.44
C HIS A 84 3.08 4.26 8.77
N LEU A 85 2.39 4.59 9.86
CA LEU A 85 3.00 4.67 11.19
C LEU A 85 3.59 3.31 11.65
N VAL A 86 2.81 2.24 11.55
CA VAL A 86 3.25 0.90 12.00
C VAL A 86 4.39 0.39 11.12
N ASN A 87 4.32 0.59 9.80
CA ASN A 87 5.41 0.24 8.89
C ASN A 87 6.68 1.05 9.20
N HIS A 88 6.53 2.34 9.52
CA HIS A 88 7.64 3.18 9.93
C HIS A 88 8.34 2.64 11.18
N ILE A 89 7.59 2.33 12.25
CA ILE A 89 8.16 1.76 13.49
C ILE A 89 8.87 0.45 13.18
N THR A 90 8.20 -0.46 12.47
CA THR A 90 8.73 -1.80 12.17
C THR A 90 9.99 -1.73 11.29
N TYR A 91 10.05 -0.79 10.36
CA TYR A 91 11.22 -0.54 9.53
C TYR A 91 12.44 -0.14 10.37
N PHE A 92 12.29 0.85 11.27
CA PHE A 92 13.41 1.31 12.10
C PHE A 92 13.84 0.28 13.15
N VAL A 93 12.92 -0.55 13.64
CA VAL A 93 13.26 -1.71 14.47
C VAL A 93 14.17 -2.67 13.72
N ARG A 94 13.90 -2.95 12.43
CA ARG A 94 14.78 -3.79 11.60
C ARG A 94 16.14 -3.16 11.35
N GLN A 95 16.21 -1.82 11.29
CA GLN A 95 17.46 -1.05 11.21
C GLN A 95 18.20 -0.96 12.56
N LYS A 96 17.71 -1.64 13.61
CA LYS A 96 18.28 -1.65 14.96
C LYS A 96 18.35 -0.28 15.63
N ASP A 97 17.44 0.63 15.28
CA ASP A 97 17.33 1.91 15.96
C ASP A 97 16.81 1.72 17.39
N LYS A 98 17.59 2.20 18.38
CA LYS A 98 17.28 1.98 19.80
C LYS A 98 15.94 2.59 20.21
N ALA A 99 15.65 3.81 19.77
CA ALA A 99 14.43 4.53 20.15
C ALA A 99 13.17 3.85 19.59
N HIS A 100 13.22 3.36 18.34
CA HIS A 100 12.10 2.63 17.74
C HIS A 100 11.96 1.21 18.30
N ILE A 101 13.06 0.55 18.72
CA ILE A 101 13.00 -0.72 19.45
C ILE A 101 12.28 -0.55 20.79
N GLU A 102 12.66 0.46 21.57
CA GLU A 102 12.02 0.74 22.87
C GLU A 102 10.52 1.05 22.70
N LEU A 103 10.19 1.87 21.70
CA LEU A 103 8.81 2.17 21.35
C LEU A 103 8.02 0.90 20.99
N TYR A 104 8.56 0.07 20.10
CA TYR A 104 7.93 -1.18 19.69
C TYR A 104 7.70 -2.12 20.88
N GLN A 105 8.70 -2.28 21.75
CA GLN A 105 8.58 -3.10 22.95
C GLN A 105 7.53 -2.57 23.92
N LYS A 106 7.43 -1.24 24.09
CA LYS A 106 6.41 -0.61 24.93
C LYS A 106 5.00 -0.92 24.42
N ILE A 107 4.76 -0.73 23.12
CA ILE A 107 3.47 -1.03 22.50
C ILE A 107 3.15 -2.52 22.62
N LYS A 108 4.15 -3.39 22.41
CA LYS A 108 3.98 -4.86 22.52
C LYS A 108 3.57 -5.29 23.93
N ARG A 109 4.23 -4.79 24.99
CA ARG A 109 3.84 -5.09 26.38
C ARG A 109 2.38 -4.73 26.66
N ILE A 110 1.96 -3.54 26.23
CA ILE A 110 0.59 -3.06 26.43
C ILE A 110 -0.42 -3.88 25.61
N SER A 111 -0.02 -4.33 24.42
CA SER A 111 -0.79 -5.25 23.57
C SER A 111 -1.05 -6.57 24.29
N ASP A 112 -0.01 -7.14 24.90
CA ASP A 112 -0.07 -8.41 25.63
C ASP A 112 -0.93 -8.28 26.90
N GLU A 113 -0.77 -7.19 27.65
CA GLU A 113 -1.55 -6.88 28.87
C GLU A 113 -3.05 -6.68 28.57
N GLN A 114 -3.38 -5.94 27.50
CA GLN A 114 -4.76 -5.62 27.15
C GLN A 114 -5.43 -6.67 26.25
N ARG A 115 -4.70 -7.71 25.83
CA ARG A 115 -5.13 -8.71 24.82
C ARG A 115 -5.73 -8.08 23.55
N LYS A 116 -5.19 -6.93 23.13
CA LYS A 116 -5.58 -6.21 21.90
C LYS A 116 -4.49 -6.33 20.86
N SER A 117 -4.81 -6.04 19.60
CA SER A 117 -3.80 -6.04 18.55
C SER A 117 -2.81 -4.87 18.72
N PHE A 118 -1.58 -5.09 18.28
CA PHE A 118 -0.52 -4.06 18.30
C PHE A 118 -0.98 -2.77 17.60
N THR A 119 -1.69 -2.91 16.47
CA THR A 119 -2.20 -1.79 15.69
C THR A 119 -3.23 -0.98 16.46
N GLU A 120 -4.15 -1.63 17.18
CA GLU A 120 -5.14 -0.93 18.01
C GLU A 120 -4.48 -0.16 19.16
N ILE A 121 -3.47 -0.74 19.80
CA ILE A 121 -2.71 -0.05 20.85
C ILE A 121 -1.92 1.12 20.27
N ALA A 122 -1.27 0.93 19.12
CA ALA A 122 -0.53 1.99 18.44
C ALA A 122 -1.43 3.16 18.04
N ILE A 123 -2.65 2.89 17.55
CA ILE A 123 -3.65 3.92 17.20
C ILE A 123 -3.99 4.78 18.41
N ASN A 124 -4.17 4.16 19.58
CA ASN A 124 -4.62 4.85 20.78
C ASN A 124 -3.48 5.63 21.46
N ILE A 125 -2.28 5.05 21.55
CA ILE A 125 -1.17 5.64 22.29
C ILE A 125 -0.42 6.70 21.48
N LEU A 126 -0.35 6.54 20.17
CA LEU A 126 0.39 7.45 19.29
C LEU A 126 -0.50 8.47 18.62
N LYS A 127 -1.77 8.58 19.03
CA LYS A 127 -2.67 9.61 18.53
C LYS A 127 -2.15 10.98 18.96
N CYS A 128 -2.21 11.94 18.04
CA CYS A 128 -2.27 13.36 18.40
C CYS A 128 -3.66 13.63 19.03
#